data_AF-A0A3D4BQS4-F1
#
_entry.id   AF-A0A3D4BQS4-F1
#
_cell.length_a   1.000
_cell.length_b   1.000
_cell.length_c   1.000
_cell.angle_alpha   90.00
_cell.angle_beta   90.00
_cell.angle_gamma   90.00
#
_symmetry.space_group_name_H-M   'P 1'
#
loop_
_entity.id
_entity.type
_entity.pdbx_description
1 polymer ?
#
loop_
_entity_poly.entity_id
_entity_poly.type
_entity_poly.pdbx_seq_one_letter_code
_entity_poly.pdbx_strand_id
1 'polypeptide(L)'
;MEPPKLPTIFKQGRARNFNYQPLYYDEEKERSEELKRKYAGEPDKLTVEDFRSQLKADWKKTRSRQVGSSNMRLVLIVIGLLLVSYLIISS
;
A
#
# COMPACT_ATOMS: atom_id res chain seq x y z
N MET A 1 -19.70 58.18 13.69
CA MET A 1 -20.54 58.44 12.50
C MET A 1 -20.22 57.35 11.50
N GLU A 2 -21.17 56.46 11.19
CA GLU A 2 -20.99 55.47 10.13
C GLU A 2 -21.18 56.13 8.76
N PRO A 3 -20.34 55.83 7.76
CA PRO A 3 -20.42 56.49 6.46
C PRO A 3 -21.66 56.05 5.66
N PRO A 4 -22.19 56.93 4.79
CA PRO A 4 -23.39 56.65 4.00
C PRO A 4 -23.13 55.55 2.97
N LYS A 5 -24.03 54.56 2.90
CA LYS A 5 -23.97 53.46 1.94
C LYS A 5 -24.45 53.95 0.57
N LEU A 6 -23.58 53.88 -0.44
CA LEU A 6 -23.90 54.25 -1.82
C LEU A 6 -24.85 53.21 -2.45
N PRO A 7 -25.89 53.62 -3.21
CA PRO A 7 -26.78 52.68 -3.89
C PRO A 7 -26.05 52.01 -5.05
N THR A 8 -25.82 50.69 -4.94
CA THR A 8 -25.24 49.87 -6.01
C THR A 8 -26.30 49.49 -7.04
N ILE A 9 -26.06 49.84 -8.31
CA ILE A 9 -26.96 49.57 -9.45
C ILE A 9 -26.96 48.08 -9.85
N PHE A 10 -25.95 47.31 -9.41
CA PHE A 10 -25.79 45.90 -9.73
C PHE A 10 -25.86 45.03 -8.47
N LYS A 11 -26.60 43.90 -8.56
CA LYS A 11 -26.76 42.94 -7.46
C LYS A 11 -25.42 42.28 -7.15
N GLN A 12 -24.73 42.76 -6.13
CA GLN A 12 -23.47 42.18 -5.68
C GLN A 12 -23.76 40.80 -5.07
N GLY A 13 -23.28 39.74 -5.74
CA GLY A 13 -23.45 38.37 -5.26
C GLY A 13 -22.78 38.19 -3.89
N ARG A 14 -23.53 37.65 -2.92
CA ARG A 14 -22.99 37.36 -1.57
C ARG A 14 -21.85 36.35 -1.71
N ALA A 15 -20.76 36.55 -0.98
CA ALA A 15 -19.67 35.59 -0.92
C ALA A 15 -20.21 34.21 -0.49
N ARG A 16 -19.83 33.15 -1.22
CA ARG A 16 -20.27 31.79 -0.95
C ARG A 16 -19.51 31.28 0.28
N ASN A 17 -20.21 31.05 1.39
CA ASN A 17 -19.61 30.50 2.60
C ASN A 17 -19.14 29.06 2.33
N PHE A 18 -17.92 28.75 2.74
CA PHE A 18 -17.39 27.40 2.68
C PHE A 18 -17.94 26.60 3.87
N ASN A 19 -18.90 25.72 3.61
CA ASN A 19 -19.41 24.78 4.61
C ASN A 19 -18.41 23.62 4.75
N TYR A 20 -17.37 23.80 5.55
CA TYR A 20 -16.46 22.72 5.89
C TYR A 20 -17.14 21.75 6.87
N GLN A 21 -17.36 20.51 6.44
CA GLN A 21 -17.79 19.43 7.31
C GLN A 21 -16.57 18.57 7.63
N PRO A 22 -16.00 18.64 8.85
CA PRO A 22 -14.92 17.77 9.24
C PRO A 22 -15.43 16.33 9.32
N LEU A 23 -14.84 15.44 8.54
CA LEU A 23 -15.07 14.01 8.69
C LEU A 23 -14.02 13.47 9.66
N TYR A 24 -14.48 12.99 10.81
CA TYR A 24 -13.60 12.33 11.78
C TYR A 24 -13.46 10.86 11.42
N TYR A 25 -12.24 10.35 11.59
CA TYR A 25 -11.94 8.94 11.45
C TYR A 25 -12.58 8.15 12.59
N ASP A 26 -13.26 7.05 12.25
CA ASP A 26 -13.90 6.14 13.18
C ASP A 26 -13.43 4.71 12.88
N GLU A 27 -12.61 4.18 13.78
CA GLU A 27 -11.96 2.87 13.66
C GLU A 27 -12.97 1.71 13.57
N GLU A 28 -14.08 1.81 14.30
CA GLU A 28 -15.07 0.74 14.35
C GLU A 28 -15.88 0.66 13.06
N LYS A 29 -16.24 1.84 12.55
CA LYS A 29 -16.95 1.97 11.28
C LYS A 29 -16.12 1.41 10.14
N GLU A 30 -14.86 1.82 10.04
CA GLU A 30 -13.96 1.35 8.98
C GLU A 30 -13.76 -0.16 9.03
N ARG A 31 -13.48 -0.73 10.21
CA ARG A 31 -13.36 -2.18 10.40
C ARG A 31 -14.61 -2.93 9.94
N SER A 32 -15.79 -2.41 10.28
CA SER A 32 -17.06 -3.04 9.90
C SER A 32 -17.32 -2.96 8.39
N GLU A 33 -16.92 -1.87 7.74
CA GLU A 33 -17.04 -1.67 6.29
C GLU A 33 -16.04 -2.54 5.53
N GLU A 34 -14.80 -2.69 6.03
CA GLU A 34 -13.81 -3.62 5.48
C GLU A 34 -14.29 -5.07 5.52
N LEU A 35 -14.86 -5.51 6.64
CA LEU A 35 -15.40 -6.87 6.78
C LEU A 35 -16.57 -7.07 5.80
N LYS A 36 -17.50 -6.10 5.71
CA LYS A 36 -18.60 -6.16 4.75
C LYS A 36 -18.08 -6.25 3.32
N ARG A 37 -17.08 -5.44 2.94
CA ARG A 37 -16.46 -5.49 1.60
C ARG A 37 -15.84 -6.85 1.31
N LYS A 38 -15.08 -7.42 2.25
CA LYS A 38 -14.43 -8.74 2.09
C LYS A 38 -15.43 -9.88 1.84
N TYR A 39 -16.61 -9.83 2.46
CA TYR A 39 -17.61 -10.91 2.37
C TYR A 39 -18.75 -10.65 1.38
N ALA A 40 -18.95 -9.41 0.91
CA ALA A 40 -20.03 -9.05 0.01
C ALA A 40 -19.82 -9.48 -1.45
N GLY A 41 -18.63 -9.92 -1.84
CA GLY A 41 -18.36 -10.43 -3.20
C GLY A 41 -18.57 -9.37 -4.31
N GLU A 42 -18.63 -8.08 -3.96
CA GLU A 42 -18.65 -7.02 -4.96
C GLU A 42 -17.33 -7.03 -5.75
N PRO A 43 -17.36 -6.75 -7.07
CA PRO A 43 -16.14 -6.66 -7.86
C PRO A 43 -15.26 -5.55 -7.28
N ASP A 44 -14.13 -5.96 -6.71
CA ASP A 44 -13.12 -5.12 -6.09
C ASP A 44 -12.90 -3.85 -6.90
N LYS A 45 -13.44 -2.73 -6.42
CA LYS A 45 -12.87 -1.43 -6.76
C LYS A 45 -11.55 -1.36 -5.99
N LEU A 46 -10.50 -1.95 -6.57
CA LEU A 46 -9.15 -1.95 -6.01
C LEU A 46 -8.83 -0.53 -5.53
N THR A 47 -8.85 -0.35 -4.21
CA THR A 47 -8.56 0.94 -3.62
C THR A 47 -7.05 1.17 -3.76
N VAL A 48 -6.61 2.42 -3.86
CA VAL A 48 -5.18 2.76 -3.94
C VAL A 48 -4.39 2.15 -2.76
N GLU A 49 -5.03 1.97 -1.61
CA GLU A 49 -4.48 1.34 -0.42
C GLU A 49 -4.27 -0.17 -0.58
N ASP A 50 -5.21 -0.88 -1.21
CA ASP A 50 -5.06 -2.30 -1.55
C ASP A 50 -3.93 -2.52 -2.56
N PHE A 51 -3.77 -1.60 -3.51
CA PHE A 51 -2.65 -1.66 -4.45
C PHE A 51 -1.30 -1.44 -3.74
N ARG A 52 -1.23 -0.47 -2.81
CA ARG A 52 -0.04 -0.21 -2.01
C ARG A 52 0.33 -1.37 -1.09
N SER A 53 -0.67 -2.02 -0.47
CA SER A 53 -0.45 -3.17 0.41
C SER A 53 0.08 -4.37 -0.37
N GLN A 54 -0.48 -4.63 -1.56
CA GLN A 54 0.00 -5.67 -2.48
C GLN A 54 1.44 -5.41 -2.94
N LEU A 55 1.76 -4.18 -3.37
CA LEU A 55 3.13 -3.81 -3.76
C LEU A 55 4.14 -4.02 -2.62
N LYS A 56 3.77 -3.67 -1.38
CA LYS A 56 4.63 -3.88 -0.21
C LYS A 56 4.82 -5.37 0.09
N ALA A 57 3.77 -6.17 -0.06
CA ALA A 57 3.84 -7.62 0.11
C ALA A 57 4.73 -8.27 -0.95
N ASP A 58 4.59 -7.87 -2.21
CA ASP A 58 5.38 -8.39 -3.33
C ASP A 58 6.86 -8.00 -3.20
N TRP A 59 7.16 -6.77 -2.78
CA TRP A 59 8.54 -6.32 -2.50
C TRP A 59 9.19 -7.14 -1.38
N LYS A 60 8.44 -7.49 -0.33
CA LYS A 60 8.94 -8.34 0.75
C LYS A 60 9.22 -9.76 0.25
N LYS A 61 8.37 -10.29 -0.64
CA LYS A 61 8.46 -11.65 -1.20
C LYS A 61 9.63 -11.79 -2.19
N THR A 62 9.91 -10.79 -3.02
CA THR A 62 11.08 -10.80 -3.91
C THR A 62 12.38 -10.74 -3.12
N ARG A 63 12.46 -9.92 -2.06
CA ARG A 63 13.64 -9.88 -1.19
C ARG A 63 13.90 -11.22 -0.49
N SER A 64 12.88 -11.89 0.06
CA SER A 64 13.08 -13.16 0.77
C SER A 64 13.49 -14.31 -0.17
N ARG A 65 12.94 -14.34 -1.39
CA ARG A 65 13.26 -15.38 -2.39
C ARG A 65 14.67 -15.24 -2.96
N GLN A 66 15.18 -14.01 -3.06
CA GLN A 66 16.56 -13.74 -3.51
C GLN A 66 17.60 -14.28 -2.52
N VAL A 67 17.37 -14.14 -1.20
CA VAL A 67 18.31 -14.60 -0.17
C VAL A 67 18.39 -16.13 -0.08
N GLY A 68 17.26 -16.85 -0.22
CA GLY A 68 17.24 -18.31 -0.10
C GLY A 68 17.94 -19.07 -1.25
N SER A 69 17.95 -18.50 -2.46
CA SER A 69 18.52 -19.17 -3.64
C SER A 69 20.05 -19.22 -3.67
N SER A 70 20.72 -18.30 -2.95
CA SER A 70 22.19 -18.17 -2.99
C SER A 70 22.88 -19.28 -2.19
N ASN A 71 22.32 -19.67 -1.05
CA ASN A 71 22.92 -20.67 -0.17
C ASN A 71 22.88 -22.08 -0.78
N MET A 72 21.82 -22.41 -1.53
CA MET A 72 21.69 -23.70 -2.22
C MET A 72 22.80 -23.90 -3.25
N ARG A 73 23.18 -22.84 -3.99
CA ARG A 73 24.27 -22.90 -4.98
C ARG A 73 25.61 -23.17 -4.30
N LEU A 74 25.88 -22.51 -3.17
CA LEU A 74 27.10 -22.74 -2.39
C LEU A 74 27.19 -24.18 -1.88
N VAL A 75 26.10 -24.73 -1.33
CA VAL A 75 26.06 -26.12 -0.85
C VAL A 75 26.34 -27.11 -1.97
N LEU A 76 25.74 -26.92 -3.15
CA LEU A 76 25.99 -27.78 -4.31
C LEU A 76 27.46 -27.75 -4.77
N ILE A 77 28.07 -26.56 -4.80
CA ILE A 77 29.49 -26.40 -5.16
C ILE A 77 30.37 -27.14 -4.14
N VAL A 78 30.10 -26.99 -2.84
CA VAL A 78 30.86 -27.65 -1.77
C VAL A 78 30.75 -29.18 -1.88
N ILE A 79 29.55 -29.71 -2.09
CA ILE A 79 29.34 -31.16 -2.27
C ILE A 79 30.10 -31.66 -3.50
N GLY A 80 30.04 -30.94 -4.62
CA GLY A 80 30.79 -31.29 -5.83
C GLY A 80 32.30 -31.34 -5.60
N LEU A 81 32.86 -30.34 -4.92
CA LEU A 81 34.28 -30.29 -4.54
C LEU A 81 34.68 -31.45 -3.63
N LEU A 82 33.84 -31.80 -2.64
CA LEU A 82 34.11 -32.93 -1.75
C LEU A 82 34.09 -34.26 -2.49
N LEU A 83 33.16 -34.47 -3.42
CA LEU A 83 33.11 -35.69 -4.24
C LEU A 83 34.34 -35.83 -5.13
N VAL A 84 34.77 -34.74 -5.78
CA VAL A 84 35.99 -34.75 -6.60
C VAL A 84 37.23 -35.02 -5.76
N SER A 85 37.37 -34.36 -4.61
CA SER A 85 38.47 -34.59 -3.68
C SER A 85 38.50 -36.03 -3.18
N TYR A 86 37.33 -36.57 -2.81
CA TYR A 86 37.19 -37.95 -2.38
C TYR A 86 37.59 -38.95 -3.47
N LEU A 87 37.17 -38.73 -4.71
CA LEU A 87 37.56 -39.58 -5.84
C LEU A 87 39.07 -39.54 -6.10
N ILE A 88 39.73 -38.39 -5.95
CA ILE A 88 41.18 -38.27 -6.14
C ILE A 88 41.95 -38.98 -5.02
N ILE A 89 41.46 -38.93 -3.77
CA ILE A 89 42.11 -39.58 -2.63
C ILE A 89 41.83 -41.10 -2.62
N SER A 90 40.63 -41.50 -3.07
CA SER A 90 40.19 -42.89 -3.09
C SER A 90 40.62 -43.65 -4.36
N SER A 91 41.05 -42.94 -5.40
CA SER A 91 41.66 -43.49 -6.61
C SER A 91 43.17 -43.63 -6.45
#